data_AF-A0A7S3XXN7-F1
#
_entry.id   AF-A0A7S3XXN7-F1
#
_cell.length_a   1.000
_cell.length_b   1.000
_cell.length_c   1.000
_cell.angle_alpha   90.00
_cell.angle_beta   90.00
_cell.angle_gamma   90.00
#
_symmetry.space_group_name_H-M   'P 1'
#
loop_
_entity.id
_entity.type
_entity.pdbx_description
1 polymer ?
#
loop_
_entity_poly.entity_id
_entity_poly.type
_entity_poly.pdbx_seq_one_letter_code
_entity_poly.pdbx_strand_id
1 'polypeptide(L)'
;RLVRLGLVAQDLAVTTEQLGRVVREFKRGHEHLRAIDVVTSFWTRVVDVENLMPFLDGVLESGVDGTRHEQKRRIAQNVSFERFGFTPGNPSGHYRLVLRNRPHRECLQLLLDINHREAQASQASGRGDTSQKGNWANFRNEACDGRPVTLDMEFLTSSAFREARVLEFDYVSTSRPPADAVPLSDSDFENLIGEKLHMHKRLGEILREHRLHFLASFQLYTAGLWVTTKHITRVLDILGASNDPHREGVQARCCLALFARCVDADRFCDVLRSLPERARREVLGAVGVLNAWNPLRPSVLDYHLHLVHRDERVCLRRVMDLALAEEGNWLRENPGSDLSFVDLYAIMARVENWARPATVRFRYLELGEVLGNRPNWAARERALRHVLLGTPPVPAGALRPAAQAREMEAAGWGPPRGDVEAEYLVFREARADPGGAAARRTTVVEHMIADAAARTAQLAAPAAEAGGKDPSPIKDGRGGGAAKKKGGKKRGATATKKKK
;
A
#
# COMPACT_ATOMS: atom_id res chain seq x y z
N ARG A 1 -4.61 16.01 40.40
CA ARG A 1 -3.63 16.86 39.66
C ARG A 1 -3.62 16.50 38.18
N LEU A 2 -3.45 15.22 37.82
CA LEU A 2 -3.63 14.75 36.42
C LEU A 2 -4.95 15.18 35.81
N VAL A 3 -6.05 15.13 36.56
CA VAL A 3 -7.36 15.65 36.08
C VAL A 3 -7.30 17.14 35.71
N ARG A 4 -6.64 17.98 36.53
CA ARG A 4 -6.48 19.42 36.22
C ARG A 4 -5.58 19.64 35.01
N LEU A 5 -4.50 18.87 34.90
CA LEU A 5 -3.62 18.89 33.73
C LEU A 5 -4.37 18.51 32.45
N GLY A 6 -5.19 17.45 32.52
CA GLY A 6 -6.02 17.00 31.41
C GLY A 6 -7.14 17.98 31.05
N LEU A 7 -7.62 18.81 31.98
CA LEU A 7 -8.53 19.91 31.69
C LEU A 7 -7.81 21.06 31.00
N VAL A 8 -6.66 21.49 31.52
CA VAL A 8 -5.84 22.54 30.91
C VAL A 8 -5.36 22.14 29.51
N ALA A 9 -5.00 20.88 29.32
CA ALA A 9 -4.61 20.34 28.03
C ALA A 9 -5.76 20.26 27.03
N GLN A 10 -7.04 20.45 27.39
CA GLN A 10 -8.11 20.42 26.39
C GLN A 10 -8.10 21.66 25.48
N ASP A 11 -7.70 22.81 26.04
CA ASP A 11 -7.86 24.12 25.39
C ASP A 11 -6.53 24.72 24.91
N LEU A 12 -5.41 24.04 25.15
CA LEU A 12 -4.08 24.49 24.73
C LEU A 12 -3.62 23.74 23.49
N ALA A 13 -3.03 24.47 22.55
CA ALA A 13 -2.17 23.92 21.50
C ALA A 13 -0.73 24.22 21.88
N VAL A 14 0.15 23.22 21.82
CA VAL A 14 1.54 23.34 22.27
C VAL A 14 2.50 22.79 21.23
N THR A 15 3.70 23.36 21.15
CA THR A 15 4.81 22.73 20.42
C THR A 15 5.51 21.67 21.29
N THR A 16 6.28 20.78 20.68
CA THR A 16 7.12 19.82 21.41
C THR A 16 8.13 20.52 22.34
N GLU A 17 8.64 21.68 21.95
CA GLU A 17 9.51 22.50 22.79
C GLU A 17 8.78 23.01 24.04
N GLN A 18 7.58 23.56 23.86
CA GLN A 18 6.74 24.02 24.96
C GLN A 18 6.35 22.88 25.89
N LEU A 19 5.96 21.73 25.33
CA LEU A 19 5.67 20.52 26.10
C LEU A 19 6.90 20.04 26.88
N GLY A 20 8.10 20.14 26.32
CA GLY A 20 9.35 19.83 27.03
C GLY A 20 9.65 20.76 28.20
N ARG A 21 9.26 22.04 28.12
CA ARG A 21 9.31 22.96 29.26
C ARG A 21 8.32 22.53 30.34
N VAL A 22 7.08 22.21 29.96
CA VAL A 22 6.06 21.69 30.87
C VAL A 22 6.56 20.44 31.61
N VAL A 23 7.07 19.44 30.88
CA VAL A 23 7.58 18.20 31.50
C VAL A 23 8.71 18.49 32.50
N ARG A 24 9.65 19.39 32.17
CA ARG A 24 10.77 19.75 33.06
C ARG A 24 10.29 20.42 34.35
N GLU A 25 9.34 21.35 34.26
CA GLU A 25 8.78 22.02 35.44
C GLU A 25 7.99 21.04 36.32
N PHE A 26 7.24 20.11 35.72
CA PHE A 26 6.56 19.05 36.48
C PHE A 26 7.55 18.08 37.15
N LYS A 27 8.66 17.72 36.49
CA LYS A 27 9.74 16.90 37.10
C LYS A 27 10.39 17.61 38.30
N ARG A 28 10.56 18.94 38.25
CA ARG A 28 11.17 19.73 39.33
C ARG A 28 10.26 19.92 40.54
N GLY A 29 8.97 20.15 40.31
CA GLY A 29 8.02 20.51 41.37
C GLY A 29 7.25 19.34 42.00
N HIS A 30 7.26 18.15 41.38
CA HIS A 30 6.33 17.08 41.73
C HIS A 30 6.93 15.67 41.58
N GLU A 31 7.32 15.05 42.70
CA GLU A 31 7.93 13.71 42.75
C GLU A 31 7.09 12.56 42.19
N HIS A 32 5.78 12.74 42.00
CA HIS A 32 4.85 11.68 41.57
C HIS A 32 4.32 11.82 40.15
N LEU A 33 4.62 12.91 39.43
CA LEU A 33 4.14 13.13 38.06
C LEU A 33 5.21 12.71 37.06
N ARG A 34 4.93 11.61 36.35
CA ARG A 34 5.88 11.06 35.37
C ARG A 34 5.71 11.76 34.03
N ALA A 35 6.79 11.80 33.26
CA ALA A 35 6.79 12.37 31.91
C ALA A 35 5.71 11.75 31.01
N ILE A 36 5.49 10.43 31.13
CA ILE A 36 4.47 9.68 30.39
C ILE A 36 3.08 10.26 30.62
N ASP A 37 2.72 10.58 31.86
CA ASP A 37 1.38 11.04 32.21
C ASP A 37 1.12 12.45 31.67
N VAL A 38 2.15 13.32 31.69
CA VAL A 38 2.11 14.66 31.09
C VAL A 38 1.98 14.57 29.57
N VAL A 39 2.85 13.81 28.91
CA VAL A 39 2.86 13.65 27.45
C VAL A 39 1.54 13.04 26.96
N THR A 40 1.01 12.03 27.65
CA THR A 40 -0.28 11.42 27.31
C THR A 40 -1.42 12.46 27.35
N SER A 41 -1.38 13.38 28.33
CA SER A 41 -2.41 14.42 28.48
C SER A 41 -2.39 15.44 27.34
N PHE A 42 -1.21 15.76 26.80
CA PHE A 42 -1.04 16.74 25.72
C PHE A 42 -0.95 16.12 24.32
N TRP A 43 -1.00 14.78 24.18
CA TRP A 43 -0.73 14.10 22.91
C TRP A 43 -1.53 14.66 21.73
N THR A 44 -2.82 14.95 21.95
CA THR A 44 -3.73 15.42 20.90
C THR A 44 -3.58 16.92 20.58
N ARG A 45 -2.72 17.62 21.31
CA ARG A 45 -2.55 19.08 21.27
C ARG A 45 -1.21 19.53 20.72
N VAL A 46 -0.32 18.59 20.43
CA VAL A 46 0.97 18.90 19.82
C VAL A 46 0.75 19.29 18.36
N VAL A 47 1.21 20.48 17.99
CA VAL A 47 1.00 21.04 16.64
C VAL A 47 2.10 20.67 15.65
N ASP A 48 3.32 20.47 16.14
CA ASP A 48 4.53 20.07 15.40
C ASP A 48 4.78 18.56 15.57
N VAL A 49 3.78 17.78 15.13
CA VAL A 49 3.73 16.32 15.32
C VAL A 49 4.92 15.57 14.72
N GLU A 50 5.56 16.13 13.70
CA GLU A 50 6.79 15.62 13.10
C GLU A 50 7.97 15.56 14.08
N ASN A 51 7.96 16.42 15.10
CA ASN A 51 8.99 16.48 16.13
C ASN A 51 8.68 15.59 17.34
N LEU A 52 7.51 14.93 17.39
CA LEU A 52 7.09 14.11 18.53
C LEU A 52 8.08 13.00 18.84
N MET A 53 8.56 12.26 17.84
CA MET A 53 9.45 11.14 18.11
C MET A 53 10.85 11.58 18.59
N PRO A 54 11.53 12.55 17.95
CA PRO A 54 12.73 13.18 18.50
C PRO A 54 12.53 13.72 19.92
N PHE A 55 11.39 14.37 20.17
CA PHE A 55 11.02 14.87 21.50
C PHE A 55 10.91 13.75 22.54
N LEU A 56 10.19 12.66 22.22
CA LEU A 56 10.08 11.50 23.10
C LEU A 56 11.45 10.86 23.37
N ASP A 57 12.32 10.83 22.36
CA ASP A 57 13.71 10.36 22.51
C ASP A 57 14.53 11.22 23.47
N GLY A 58 14.28 12.54 23.52
CA GLY A 58 14.94 13.45 24.46
C GLY A 58 14.35 13.46 25.87
N VAL A 59 13.03 13.25 26.02
CA VAL A 59 12.32 13.42 27.31
C VAL A 59 12.19 12.11 28.10
N LEU A 60 12.06 10.98 27.40
CA LEU A 60 11.91 9.69 28.04
C LEU A 60 13.29 9.08 28.34
N GLU A 61 13.55 8.89 29.63
CA GLU A 61 14.78 8.31 30.17
C GLU A 61 14.53 6.87 30.61
N SER A 62 15.45 5.96 30.30
CA SER A 62 15.39 4.60 30.84
C SER A 62 15.59 4.63 32.35
N GLY A 63 14.72 3.98 33.11
CA GLY A 63 14.77 3.99 34.57
C GLY A 63 13.67 3.15 35.20
N VAL A 64 13.16 3.61 36.34
CA VAL A 64 12.12 2.91 37.14
C VAL A 64 10.85 2.65 36.31
N ASP A 65 10.51 3.54 35.37
CA ASP A 65 9.34 3.40 34.50
C ASP A 65 9.55 2.45 33.31
N GLY A 66 10.70 1.78 33.24
CA GLY A 66 11.07 0.86 32.17
C GLY A 66 11.96 1.51 31.11
N THR A 67 12.23 0.76 30.04
CA THR A 67 13.00 1.26 28.90
C THR A 67 12.24 2.35 28.17
N ARG A 68 12.94 3.26 27.47
CA ARG A 68 12.31 4.27 26.62
C ARG A 68 11.24 3.69 25.69
N HIS A 69 11.53 2.52 25.11
CA HIS A 69 10.60 1.85 24.21
C HIS A 69 9.31 1.40 24.91
N GLU A 70 9.43 0.80 26.09
CA GLU A 70 8.26 0.38 26.88
C GLU A 70 7.43 1.60 27.30
N GLN A 71 8.07 2.72 27.62
CA GLN A 71 7.37 3.99 27.91
C GLN A 71 6.60 4.52 26.70
N LYS A 72 7.20 4.53 25.49
CA LYS A 72 6.51 4.90 24.24
C LYS A 72 5.32 3.98 23.95
N ARG A 73 5.47 2.68 24.20
CA ARG A 73 4.39 1.70 24.04
C ARG A 73 3.23 1.97 25.01
N ARG A 74 3.52 2.31 26.27
CA ARG A 74 2.49 2.70 27.25
C ARG A 74 1.74 3.96 26.83
N ILE A 75 2.44 4.97 26.30
CA ILE A 75 1.78 6.16 25.71
C ILE A 75 0.84 5.72 24.58
N ALA A 76 1.31 4.89 23.65
CA ALA A 76 0.50 4.40 22.54
C ALA A 76 -0.74 3.61 23.01
N GLN A 77 -0.62 2.80 24.07
CA GLN A 77 -1.77 2.10 24.67
C GLN A 77 -2.76 3.07 25.31
N ASN A 78 -2.29 4.13 25.97
CA ASN A 78 -3.14 5.11 26.62
C ASN A 78 -3.91 6.00 25.62
N VAL A 79 -3.27 6.37 24.50
CA VAL A 79 -3.89 7.26 23.50
C VAL A 79 -4.57 6.53 22.35
N SER A 80 -4.44 5.19 22.27
CA SER A 80 -4.70 4.30 21.12
C SER A 80 -3.59 4.30 20.06
N PHE A 81 -3.36 3.15 19.41
CA PHE A 81 -2.35 3.04 18.35
C PHE A 81 -2.70 3.87 17.12
N GLU A 82 -3.98 3.96 16.78
CA GLU A 82 -4.48 4.76 15.67
C GLU A 82 -4.18 6.25 15.90
N ARG A 83 -4.45 6.77 17.11
CA ARG A 83 -4.13 8.17 17.41
C ARG A 83 -2.65 8.42 17.64
N PHE A 84 -1.92 7.43 18.17
CA PHE A 84 -0.48 7.50 18.35
C PHE A 84 0.22 7.64 17.00
N GLY A 85 -0.09 6.75 16.05
CA GLY A 85 0.55 6.76 14.74
C GLY A 85 0.07 7.88 13.81
N PHE A 86 -1.13 8.44 14.04
CA PHE A 86 -1.71 9.43 13.16
C PHE A 86 -0.95 10.77 13.16
N THR A 87 -0.64 11.24 11.96
CA THR A 87 -0.03 12.54 11.69
C THR A 87 -0.57 13.10 10.37
N PRO A 88 -0.99 14.38 10.31
CA PRO A 88 -1.42 15.00 9.06
C PRO A 88 -0.35 15.00 7.96
N GLY A 89 0.94 14.95 8.30
CA GLY A 89 2.04 14.92 7.33
C GLY A 89 2.23 13.55 6.64
N ASN A 90 1.70 12.49 7.24
CA ASN A 90 1.65 11.15 6.67
C ASN A 90 0.35 10.45 7.10
N PRO A 91 -0.77 10.75 6.42
CA PRO A 91 -2.07 10.18 6.77
C PRO A 91 -2.32 8.82 6.10
N SER A 92 -1.47 8.38 5.18
CA SER A 92 -1.64 7.10 4.48
C SER A 92 -1.53 5.93 5.45
N GLY A 93 -2.54 5.08 5.52
CA GLY A 93 -2.56 4.01 6.51
C GLY A 93 -3.90 3.30 6.61
N HIS A 94 -3.94 2.28 7.48
CA HIS A 94 -5.17 1.62 7.88
C HIS A 94 -5.71 2.23 9.15
N TYR A 95 -7.01 2.46 9.17
CA TYR A 95 -7.66 3.04 10.32
C TYR A 95 -8.81 2.15 10.74
N ARG A 96 -8.82 1.78 12.02
CA ARG A 96 -9.93 1.11 12.67
C ARG A 96 -10.41 1.97 13.85
N LEU A 97 -11.33 2.87 13.55
CA LEU A 97 -11.77 3.92 14.45
C LEU A 97 -12.98 3.50 15.28
N VAL A 98 -12.80 3.40 16.60
CA VAL A 98 -13.91 3.22 17.55
C VAL A 98 -14.56 4.58 17.81
N LEU A 99 -15.69 4.87 17.18
CA LEU A 99 -16.28 6.22 17.17
C LEU A 99 -16.85 6.66 18.53
N ARG A 100 -16.98 5.75 19.50
CA ARG A 100 -17.25 6.13 20.91
C ARG A 100 -16.09 6.89 21.54
N ASN A 101 -14.86 6.66 21.08
CA ASN A 101 -13.66 7.30 21.59
C ASN A 101 -13.49 8.68 20.95
N ARG A 102 -13.46 9.74 21.77
CA ARG A 102 -13.22 11.11 21.29
C ARG A 102 -11.94 11.23 20.43
N PRO A 103 -10.78 10.66 20.82
CA PRO A 103 -9.56 10.77 19.99
C PRO A 103 -9.71 10.14 18.59
N HIS A 104 -10.52 9.09 18.45
CA HIS A 104 -10.76 8.46 17.15
C HIS A 104 -11.68 9.33 16.29
N ARG A 105 -12.67 10.01 16.88
CA ARG A 105 -13.50 11.00 16.17
C ARG A 105 -12.68 12.21 15.71
N GLU A 106 -11.77 12.69 16.55
CA GLU A 106 -10.84 13.77 16.18
C GLU A 106 -9.92 13.34 15.02
N CYS A 107 -9.40 12.10 15.04
CA CYS A 107 -8.64 11.53 13.93
C CYS A 107 -9.46 11.48 12.62
N LEU A 108 -10.71 11.01 12.68
CA LEU A 108 -11.61 10.98 11.53
C LEU A 108 -11.85 12.38 10.96
N GLN A 109 -12.11 13.38 11.83
CA GLN A 109 -12.32 14.76 11.39
C GLN A 109 -11.11 15.29 10.62
N LEU A 110 -9.90 15.09 11.15
CA LEU A 110 -8.67 15.52 10.48
C LEU A 110 -8.47 14.82 9.13
N LEU A 111 -8.80 13.52 9.04
CA LEU A 111 -8.76 12.79 7.77
C LEU A 111 -9.78 13.31 6.77
N LEU A 112 -10.99 13.67 7.20
CA LEU A 112 -12.00 14.30 6.34
C LEU A 112 -11.53 15.66 5.82
N ASP A 113 -10.89 16.48 6.66
CA ASP A 113 -10.35 17.79 6.28
C ASP A 113 -9.16 17.66 5.30
N ILE A 114 -8.29 16.66 5.50
CA ILE A 114 -7.21 16.33 4.56
C ILE A 114 -7.81 15.85 3.24
N ASN A 115 -8.76 14.91 3.28
CA ASN A 115 -9.42 14.37 2.10
C ASN A 115 -10.08 15.47 1.27
N HIS A 116 -10.79 16.40 1.92
CA HIS A 116 -11.43 17.51 1.22
C HIS A 116 -10.42 18.34 0.41
N ARG A 117 -9.29 18.70 1.02
CA ARG A 117 -8.20 19.45 0.36
C ARG A 117 -7.53 18.64 -0.75
N GLU A 118 -7.20 17.39 -0.50
CA GLU A 118 -6.54 16.52 -1.48
C GLU A 118 -7.46 16.17 -2.66
N ALA A 119 -8.75 15.98 -2.43
CA ALA A 119 -9.73 15.73 -3.48
C ALA A 119 -9.91 16.95 -4.39
N GLN A 120 -10.01 18.16 -3.82
CA GLN A 120 -10.04 19.41 -4.58
C GLN A 120 -8.77 19.60 -5.41
N ALA A 121 -7.59 19.46 -4.81
CA ALA A 121 -6.32 19.52 -5.53
C ALA A 121 -6.25 18.46 -6.64
N SER A 122 -6.83 17.28 -6.40
CA SER A 122 -6.86 16.20 -7.38
C SER A 122 -7.73 16.50 -8.58
N GLN A 123 -8.94 17.03 -8.34
CA GLN A 123 -9.84 17.49 -9.40
C GLN A 123 -9.20 18.60 -10.23
N ALA A 124 -8.48 19.52 -9.59
CA ALA A 124 -7.80 20.63 -10.25
C ALA A 124 -6.50 20.22 -10.97
N SER A 125 -6.00 18.99 -10.76
CA SER A 125 -4.68 18.60 -11.27
C SER A 125 -4.65 18.32 -12.77
N GLY A 126 -5.79 18.19 -13.45
CA GLY A 126 -5.85 17.83 -14.87
C GLY A 126 -5.56 16.35 -15.19
N ARG A 127 -5.41 15.49 -14.17
CA ARG A 127 -5.39 14.02 -14.34
C ARG A 127 -6.80 13.44 -14.10
N GLY A 128 -7.01 12.18 -14.45
CA GLY A 128 -8.25 11.45 -14.20
C GLY A 128 -8.42 11.01 -12.74
N ASP A 129 -9.66 10.70 -12.37
CA ASP A 129 -10.01 10.24 -11.01
C ASP A 129 -9.41 8.86 -10.71
N THR A 130 -8.58 8.78 -9.67
CA THR A 130 -7.90 7.56 -9.19
C THR A 130 -8.55 6.94 -7.95
N SER A 131 -9.67 7.49 -7.46
CA SER A 131 -10.41 6.97 -6.30
C SER A 131 -11.10 5.65 -6.60
N GLN A 132 -11.24 4.80 -5.58
CA GLN A 132 -11.84 3.45 -5.68
C GLN A 132 -13.28 3.49 -6.23
N LYS A 133 -14.00 4.59 -5.99
CA LYS A 133 -15.43 4.75 -6.28
C LYS A 133 -15.72 5.75 -7.39
N GLY A 134 -14.74 6.54 -7.85
CA GLY A 134 -14.96 7.59 -8.84
C GLY A 134 -15.59 8.85 -8.27
N ASN A 135 -15.25 9.17 -7.02
CA ASN A 135 -15.75 10.33 -6.28
C ASN A 135 -14.61 11.23 -5.78
N TRP A 136 -13.39 11.05 -6.29
CA TRP A 136 -12.16 11.74 -5.88
C TRP A 136 -11.74 11.56 -4.40
N ALA A 137 -12.44 10.71 -3.64
CA ALA A 137 -12.11 10.47 -2.24
C ALA A 137 -10.91 9.53 -2.10
N ASN A 138 -10.09 9.81 -1.09
CA ASN A 138 -8.89 9.05 -0.74
C ASN A 138 -9.18 7.90 0.24
N PHE A 139 -10.43 7.75 0.66
CA PHE A 139 -10.90 6.61 1.43
C PHE A 139 -11.11 5.39 0.53
N ARG A 140 -10.70 4.23 1.05
CA ARG A 140 -10.79 2.93 0.37
C ARG A 140 -11.20 1.87 1.37
N ASN A 141 -11.82 0.78 0.87
CA ASN A 141 -12.17 -0.38 1.69
C ASN A 141 -13.01 -0.01 2.92
N GLU A 142 -13.88 0.99 2.76
CA GLU A 142 -14.64 1.58 3.85
C GLU A 142 -15.75 0.64 4.33
N ALA A 143 -15.75 0.38 5.64
CA ALA A 143 -16.75 -0.43 6.31
C ALA A 143 -17.16 0.17 7.65
N CYS A 144 -18.46 0.18 7.92
CA CYS A 144 -19.03 0.54 9.20
C CYS A 144 -19.63 -0.70 9.86
N ASP A 145 -19.12 -1.07 11.03
CA ASP A 145 -19.52 -2.28 11.76
C ASP A 145 -19.49 -3.55 10.88
N GLY A 146 -18.47 -3.64 10.02
CA GLY A 146 -18.24 -4.75 9.09
C GLY A 146 -19.07 -4.70 7.81
N ARG A 147 -19.93 -3.69 7.62
CA ARG A 147 -20.72 -3.51 6.40
C ARG A 147 -20.07 -2.47 5.48
N PRO A 148 -19.92 -2.73 4.18
CA PRO A 148 -19.39 -1.75 3.23
C PRO A 148 -20.21 -0.45 3.23
N VAL A 149 -19.52 0.69 3.24
CA VAL A 149 -20.14 2.04 3.20
C VAL A 149 -19.38 2.96 2.26
N THR A 150 -19.92 4.15 2.03
CA THR A 150 -19.19 5.29 1.44
C THR A 150 -19.16 6.44 2.42
N LEU A 151 -17.95 6.90 2.76
CA LEU A 151 -17.65 8.04 3.61
C LEU A 151 -17.84 9.33 2.82
N ASP A 152 -19.11 9.64 2.58
CA ASP A 152 -19.55 10.91 2.03
C ASP A 152 -20.46 11.65 3.04
N MET A 153 -20.91 12.84 2.66
CA MET A 153 -21.78 13.65 3.52
C MET A 153 -23.13 12.97 3.81
N GLU A 154 -23.62 12.11 2.91
CA GLU A 154 -24.86 11.37 3.12
C GLU A 154 -24.68 10.37 4.26
N PHE A 155 -23.62 9.57 4.22
CA PHE A 155 -23.32 8.64 5.30
C PHE A 155 -23.00 9.34 6.61
N LEU A 156 -22.18 10.40 6.61
CA LEU A 156 -21.78 11.13 7.81
C LEU A 156 -22.96 11.79 8.53
N THR A 157 -24.05 12.10 7.84
CA THR A 157 -25.27 12.69 8.42
C THR A 157 -26.34 11.64 8.79
N SER A 158 -26.18 10.40 8.33
CA SER A 158 -27.10 9.29 8.53
C SER A 158 -27.21 8.83 10.00
N SER A 159 -28.30 8.14 10.33
CA SER A 159 -28.45 7.45 11.62
C SER A 159 -27.43 6.32 11.80
N ALA A 160 -27.08 5.62 10.71
CA ALA A 160 -26.10 4.53 10.73
C ALA A 160 -24.73 5.01 11.25
N PHE A 161 -24.28 6.20 10.83
CA PHE A 161 -23.04 6.79 11.35
C PHE A 161 -23.14 7.23 12.82
N ARG A 162 -24.30 7.74 13.26
CA ARG A 162 -24.50 8.14 14.66
C ARG A 162 -24.46 6.95 15.63
N GLU A 163 -24.90 5.79 15.17
CA GLU A 163 -24.93 4.54 15.93
C GLU A 163 -23.66 3.70 15.76
N ALA A 164 -22.82 4.06 14.79
CA ALA A 164 -21.63 3.31 14.40
C ALA A 164 -20.69 3.09 15.57
N ARG A 165 -20.25 1.84 15.74
CA ARG A 165 -19.29 1.49 16.80
C ARG A 165 -17.87 1.55 16.26
N VAL A 166 -17.64 0.94 15.11
CA VAL A 166 -16.34 0.83 14.46
C VAL A 166 -16.46 1.25 13.01
N LEU A 167 -15.63 2.21 12.62
CA LEU A 167 -15.42 2.60 11.24
C LEU A 167 -14.03 2.13 10.81
N GLU A 168 -13.94 1.35 9.75
CA GLU A 168 -12.70 0.78 9.23
C GLU A 168 -12.51 1.19 7.77
N PHE A 169 -11.29 1.61 7.40
CA PHE A 169 -10.94 1.99 6.03
C PHE A 169 -9.42 2.04 5.87
N ASP A 170 -8.96 2.00 4.62
CA ASP A 170 -7.63 2.45 4.25
C ASP A 170 -7.71 3.89 3.73
N TYR A 171 -6.77 4.74 4.14
CA TYR A 171 -6.59 6.07 3.61
C TYR A 171 -5.31 6.12 2.78
N VAL A 172 -5.36 6.74 1.60
CA VAL A 172 -4.18 6.93 0.75
C VAL A 172 -4.03 8.40 0.37
N SER A 173 -2.97 9.04 0.83
CA SER A 173 -2.64 10.40 0.40
C SER A 173 -2.22 10.41 -1.07
N THR A 174 -2.85 11.30 -1.83
CA THR A 174 -2.47 11.60 -3.21
C THR A 174 -1.46 12.73 -3.31
N SER A 175 -1.16 13.42 -2.20
CA SER A 175 -0.08 14.40 -2.13
C SER A 175 1.25 13.73 -2.48
N ARG A 176 2.12 14.47 -3.15
CA ARG A 176 3.45 14.01 -3.56
C ARG A 176 4.54 14.85 -2.91
N PRO A 177 5.75 14.31 -2.76
CA PRO A 177 6.88 15.12 -2.33
C PRO A 177 7.01 16.38 -3.23
N PRO A 178 7.30 17.55 -2.65
CA PRO A 178 7.64 18.76 -3.40
C PRO A 178 8.76 18.51 -4.42
N ALA A 179 8.86 19.36 -5.45
CA ALA A 179 9.88 19.20 -6.48
C ALA A 179 11.33 19.35 -5.95
N ASP A 180 11.50 20.09 -4.86
CA ASP A 180 12.76 20.30 -4.14
C ASP A 180 12.95 19.34 -2.96
N ALA A 181 12.10 18.32 -2.84
CA ALA A 181 12.20 17.29 -1.81
C ALA A 181 13.55 16.57 -1.87
N VAL A 182 14.36 16.75 -0.83
CA VAL A 182 15.62 16.02 -0.68
C VAL A 182 15.35 14.69 0.04
N PRO A 183 15.59 13.53 -0.61
CA PRO A 183 15.46 12.25 0.07
C PRO A 183 16.48 12.12 1.20
N LEU A 184 16.12 11.36 2.23
CA LEU A 184 17.00 11.01 3.33
C LEU A 184 18.29 10.36 2.79
N SER A 185 19.44 10.67 3.38
CA SER A 185 20.70 10.00 3.00
C SER A 185 20.65 8.52 3.40
N ASP A 186 21.39 7.67 2.68
CA ASP A 186 21.44 6.23 3.01
C ASP A 186 21.98 6.00 4.43
N SER A 187 22.95 6.81 4.87
CA SER A 187 23.49 6.76 6.23
C SER A 187 22.44 7.10 7.30
N ASP A 188 21.68 8.18 7.07
CA ASP A 188 20.61 8.58 8.00
C ASP A 188 19.45 7.59 8.00
N PHE A 189 19.19 6.96 6.85
CA PHE A 189 18.20 5.89 6.73
C PHE A 189 18.62 4.64 7.51
N GLU A 190 19.88 4.19 7.40
CA GLU A 190 20.39 3.06 8.20
C GLU A 190 20.38 3.37 9.71
N ASN A 191 20.68 4.62 10.10
CA ASN A 191 20.53 5.07 11.49
C ASN A 191 19.06 5.02 11.97
N LEU A 192 18.12 5.45 11.13
CA LEU A 192 16.69 5.37 11.41
C LEU A 192 16.23 3.92 11.66
N ILE A 193 16.55 2.99 10.75
CA ILE A 193 16.10 1.59 10.86
C ILE A 193 16.82 0.83 11.99
N GLY A 194 18.10 1.12 12.25
CA GLY A 194 18.93 0.45 13.24
C GLY A 194 18.78 0.98 14.67
N GLU A 195 18.87 2.29 14.86
CA GLU A 195 18.97 2.91 16.18
C GLU A 195 17.65 3.54 16.66
N LYS A 196 16.79 4.00 15.77
CA LYS A 196 15.48 4.57 16.17
C LYS A 196 14.37 3.52 16.16
N LEU A 197 14.29 2.72 15.10
CA LEU A 197 13.26 1.68 14.93
C LEU A 197 13.69 0.30 15.43
N HIS A 198 15.00 0.06 15.61
CA HIS A 198 15.57 -1.21 16.07
C HIS A 198 15.12 -2.44 15.26
N MET A 199 14.91 -2.27 13.94
CA MET A 199 14.36 -3.31 13.09
C MET A 199 15.26 -4.56 13.07
N HIS A 200 16.58 -4.40 13.02
CA HIS A 200 17.53 -5.52 13.05
C HIS A 200 17.53 -6.29 14.37
N LYS A 201 17.47 -5.56 15.49
CA LYS A 201 17.60 -6.13 16.85
C LYS A 201 16.30 -6.79 17.32
N ARG A 202 15.15 -6.36 16.79
CA ARG A 202 13.83 -6.66 17.37
C ARG A 202 12.82 -7.23 16.37
N LEU A 203 13.28 -7.68 15.21
CA LEU A 203 12.40 -8.22 14.17
C LEU A 203 11.42 -9.29 14.70
N GLY A 204 11.90 -10.22 15.53
CA GLY A 204 11.05 -11.25 16.13
C GLY A 204 9.92 -10.70 17.01
N GLU A 205 10.19 -9.67 17.81
CA GLU A 205 9.19 -9.00 18.65
C GLU A 205 8.21 -8.17 17.81
N ILE A 206 8.74 -7.45 16.81
CA ILE A 206 7.97 -6.62 15.87
C ILE A 206 6.92 -7.48 15.16
N LEU A 207 7.32 -8.67 14.70
CA LEU A 207 6.42 -9.56 13.95
C LEU A 207 5.36 -10.26 14.82
N ARG A 208 5.57 -10.35 16.14
CA ARG A 208 4.68 -11.11 17.04
C ARG A 208 3.81 -10.21 17.91
N GLU A 209 4.43 -9.55 18.90
CA GLU A 209 3.71 -8.91 20.01
C GLU A 209 3.64 -7.39 19.88
N HIS A 210 4.61 -6.78 19.18
CA HIS A 210 4.80 -5.34 19.18
C HIS A 210 4.41 -4.68 17.84
N ARG A 211 3.74 -5.41 16.95
CA ARG A 211 3.42 -4.96 15.58
C ARG A 211 2.69 -3.62 15.51
N LEU A 212 1.65 -3.42 16.33
CA LEU A 212 0.83 -2.20 16.27
C LEU A 212 1.63 -0.98 16.72
N HIS A 213 2.42 -1.15 17.78
CA HIS A 213 3.31 -0.10 18.25
C HIS A 213 4.42 0.22 17.26
N PHE A 214 5.01 -0.81 16.64
CA PHE A 214 6.01 -0.65 15.59
C PHE A 214 5.43 0.14 14.41
N LEU A 215 4.30 -0.27 13.85
CA LEU A 215 3.67 0.40 12.71
C LEU A 215 3.31 1.86 13.04
N ALA A 216 2.75 2.11 14.22
CA ALA A 216 2.42 3.46 14.65
C ALA A 216 3.68 4.34 14.84
N SER A 217 4.75 3.78 15.40
CA SER A 217 6.03 4.49 15.53
C SER A 217 6.70 4.72 14.17
N PHE A 218 6.61 3.74 13.28
CA PHE A 218 7.13 3.81 11.92
C PHE A 218 6.46 4.93 11.14
N GLN A 219 5.13 5.06 11.24
CA GLN A 219 4.36 6.15 10.66
C GLN A 219 4.86 7.52 11.13
N LEU A 220 5.05 7.70 12.46
CA LEU A 220 5.50 8.96 13.03
C LEU A 220 6.94 9.30 12.63
N TYR A 221 7.86 8.33 12.71
CA TYR A 221 9.26 8.57 12.34
C TYR A 221 9.42 8.95 10.87
N THR A 222 8.55 8.44 9.99
CA THR A 222 8.61 8.69 8.55
C THR A 222 7.79 9.90 8.11
N ALA A 223 7.05 10.54 9.03
CA ALA A 223 6.10 11.60 8.70
C ALA A 223 6.74 12.83 8.05
N GLY A 224 7.92 13.23 8.53
CA GLY A 224 8.68 14.36 8.03
C GLY A 224 9.85 13.97 7.10
N LEU A 225 9.90 12.73 6.63
CA LEU A 225 11.03 12.21 5.85
C LEU A 225 10.59 11.91 4.42
N TRP A 226 11.46 12.27 3.47
CA TRP A 226 11.35 11.85 2.08
C TRP A 226 12.24 10.63 1.85
N VAL A 227 11.73 9.62 1.18
CA VAL A 227 12.44 8.34 0.96
C VAL A 227 12.48 8.00 -0.51
N THR A 228 13.39 7.11 -0.89
CA THR A 228 13.46 6.53 -2.23
C THR A 228 12.87 5.12 -2.25
N THR A 229 12.59 4.58 -3.44
CA THR A 229 12.22 3.17 -3.61
C THR A 229 13.29 2.22 -3.07
N LYS A 230 14.57 2.61 -3.14
CA LYS A 230 15.68 1.85 -2.53
C LYS A 230 15.51 1.71 -1.02
N HIS A 231 15.13 2.79 -0.35
CA HIS A 231 14.86 2.77 1.09
C HIS A 231 13.66 1.87 1.42
N ILE A 232 12.60 1.90 0.60
CA ILE A 232 11.45 1.01 0.79
C ILE A 232 11.87 -0.45 0.62
N THR A 233 12.57 -0.79 -0.46
CA THR A 233 13.11 -2.14 -0.68
C THR A 233 14.00 -2.59 0.48
N ARG A 234 14.83 -1.69 1.02
CA ARG A 234 15.67 -1.99 2.19
C ARG A 234 14.84 -2.35 3.44
N VAL A 235 13.71 -1.67 3.70
CA VAL A 235 12.76 -2.08 4.76
C VAL A 235 12.24 -3.49 4.49
N LEU A 236 11.85 -3.77 3.25
CA LEU A 236 11.29 -5.07 2.85
C LEU A 236 12.31 -6.20 2.99
N ASP A 237 13.58 -5.94 2.65
CA ASP A 237 14.68 -6.89 2.79
C ASP A 237 14.92 -7.26 4.26
N ILE A 238 14.84 -6.28 5.16
CA ILE A 238 14.99 -6.52 6.61
C ILE A 238 13.82 -7.35 7.14
N LEU A 239 12.59 -7.07 6.68
CA LEU A 239 11.43 -7.88 7.04
C LEU A 239 11.57 -9.30 6.46
N GLY A 240 12.17 -9.41 5.27
CA GLY A 240 12.47 -10.65 4.57
C GLY A 240 11.25 -11.24 3.86
N ALA A 241 11.47 -11.92 2.73
CA ALA A 241 10.43 -12.70 2.08
C ALA A 241 9.96 -13.84 2.99
N SER A 242 8.65 -14.06 3.06
CA SER A 242 8.04 -15.14 3.83
C SER A 242 6.64 -15.39 3.34
N ASN A 243 6.17 -16.64 3.45
CA ASN A 243 4.77 -17.00 3.28
C ASN A 243 3.97 -16.84 4.59
N ASP A 244 4.48 -16.04 5.54
CA ASP A 244 3.81 -15.74 6.81
C ASP A 244 2.84 -14.57 6.63
N PRO A 245 1.51 -14.81 6.75
CA PRO A 245 0.47 -13.79 6.69
C PRO A 245 0.75 -12.53 7.51
N HIS A 246 1.32 -12.70 8.70
CA HIS A 246 1.54 -11.58 9.61
C HIS A 246 2.69 -10.70 9.14
N ARG A 247 3.75 -11.30 8.62
CA ARG A 247 4.89 -10.58 8.07
C ARG A 247 4.52 -9.85 6.79
N GLU A 248 3.82 -10.51 5.89
CA GLU A 248 3.33 -9.90 4.65
C GLU A 248 2.42 -8.70 4.93
N GLY A 249 1.57 -8.79 5.96
CA GLY A 249 0.77 -7.66 6.42
C GLY A 249 1.63 -6.51 6.96
N VAL A 250 2.70 -6.78 7.71
CA VAL A 250 3.63 -5.72 8.17
C VAL A 250 4.35 -5.07 6.98
N GLN A 251 4.80 -5.85 6.00
CA GLN A 251 5.40 -5.32 4.76
C GLN A 251 4.42 -4.39 4.04
N ALA A 252 3.17 -4.82 3.86
CA ALA A 252 2.15 -4.02 3.19
C ALA A 252 1.88 -2.69 3.91
N ARG A 253 1.79 -2.70 5.26
CA ARG A 253 1.59 -1.48 6.06
C ARG A 253 2.79 -0.54 6.01
N CYS A 254 4.02 -1.05 6.02
CA CYS A 254 5.22 -0.22 5.83
C CYS A 254 5.26 0.42 4.43
N CYS A 255 4.92 -0.33 3.38
CA CYS A 255 4.82 0.21 2.03
C CYS A 255 3.77 1.33 1.94
N LEU A 256 2.59 1.12 2.53
CA LEU A 256 1.52 2.11 2.56
C LEU A 256 1.96 3.40 3.27
N ALA A 257 2.65 3.27 4.41
CA ALA A 257 3.21 4.40 5.17
C ALA A 257 4.24 5.21 4.37
N LEU A 258 5.03 4.55 3.52
CA LEU A 258 6.08 5.20 2.71
C LEU A 258 5.61 5.65 1.32
N PHE A 259 4.42 5.22 0.86
CA PHE A 259 3.95 5.46 -0.51
C PHE A 259 3.91 6.94 -0.87
N ALA A 260 3.26 7.77 -0.04
CA ALA A 260 3.18 9.22 -0.27
C ALA A 260 4.53 9.93 -0.06
N ARG A 261 5.51 9.24 0.53
CA ARG A 261 6.84 9.76 0.89
C ARG A 261 7.94 9.39 -0.10
N CYS A 262 7.62 8.58 -1.09
CA CYS A 262 8.52 8.15 -2.14
C CYS A 262 8.73 9.27 -3.18
N VAL A 263 9.98 9.74 -3.32
CA VAL A 263 10.35 10.81 -4.28
C VAL A 263 10.43 10.30 -5.72
N ASP A 264 10.82 9.04 -5.91
CA ASP A 264 10.96 8.33 -7.19
C ASP A 264 9.78 7.37 -7.40
N ALA A 265 8.56 7.90 -7.24
CA ALA A 265 7.32 7.13 -7.35
C ALA A 265 7.14 6.42 -8.70
N ASP A 266 7.84 6.87 -9.76
CA ASP A 266 7.90 6.19 -11.05
C ASP A 266 8.48 4.77 -10.97
N ARG A 267 9.33 4.52 -9.97
CA ARG A 267 9.95 3.21 -9.68
C ARG A 267 9.20 2.42 -8.62
N PHE A 268 8.10 2.92 -8.07
CA PHE A 268 7.34 2.20 -7.03
C PHE A 268 6.84 0.83 -7.50
N CYS A 269 6.65 0.65 -8.82
CA CYS A 269 6.36 -0.64 -9.42
C CYS A 269 7.45 -1.70 -9.11
N ASP A 270 8.72 -1.32 -8.98
CA ASP A 270 9.80 -2.25 -8.64
C ASP A 270 9.69 -2.75 -7.18
N VAL A 271 9.23 -1.88 -6.27
CA VAL A 271 8.88 -2.26 -4.89
C VAL A 271 7.72 -3.25 -4.90
N LEU A 272 6.69 -3.02 -5.72
CA LEU A 272 5.57 -3.95 -5.84
C LEU A 272 6.04 -5.31 -6.38
N ARG A 273 6.99 -5.33 -7.31
CA ARG A 273 7.55 -6.58 -7.85
C ARG A 273 8.32 -7.39 -6.80
N SER A 274 8.99 -6.73 -5.85
CA SER A 274 9.77 -7.43 -4.81
C SER A 274 8.91 -8.02 -3.69
N LEU A 275 7.65 -7.59 -3.55
CA LEU A 275 6.72 -8.08 -2.54
C LEU A 275 6.16 -9.48 -2.90
N PRO A 276 5.97 -10.35 -1.88
CA PRO A 276 5.15 -11.56 -2.03
C PRO A 276 3.74 -11.24 -2.54
N GLU A 277 3.09 -12.18 -3.23
CA GLU A 277 1.81 -11.95 -3.91
C GLU A 277 0.74 -11.39 -2.97
N ARG A 278 0.63 -11.93 -1.75
CA ARG A 278 -0.36 -11.44 -0.77
C ARG A 278 -0.04 -10.04 -0.28
N ALA A 279 1.20 -9.75 0.10
CA ALA A 279 1.60 -8.41 0.51
C ALA A 279 1.36 -7.39 -0.62
N ARG A 280 1.73 -7.75 -1.86
CA ARG A 280 1.49 -6.94 -3.06
C ARG A 280 0.00 -6.65 -3.26
N ARG A 281 -0.88 -7.64 -3.09
CA ARG A 281 -2.34 -7.45 -3.16
C ARG A 281 -2.86 -6.55 -2.05
N GLU A 282 -2.39 -6.72 -0.81
CA GLU A 282 -2.75 -5.83 0.30
C GLU A 282 -2.32 -4.39 0.02
N VAL A 283 -1.11 -4.16 -0.51
CA VAL A 283 -0.65 -2.83 -0.92
C VAL A 283 -1.51 -2.26 -2.04
N LEU A 284 -1.78 -3.02 -3.11
CA LEU A 284 -2.60 -2.53 -4.23
C LEU A 284 -4.05 -2.27 -3.83
N GLY A 285 -4.62 -3.06 -2.92
CA GLY A 285 -5.96 -2.82 -2.38
C GLY A 285 -6.04 -1.54 -1.54
N ALA A 286 -5.01 -1.29 -0.72
CA ALA A 286 -4.96 -0.13 0.18
C ALA A 286 -4.49 1.17 -0.50
N VAL A 287 -3.54 1.09 -1.44
CA VAL A 287 -3.05 2.25 -2.20
C VAL A 287 -3.96 2.55 -3.39
N GLY A 288 -4.45 1.52 -4.05
CA GLY A 288 -5.19 1.61 -5.30
C GLY A 288 -4.34 1.43 -6.54
N VAL A 289 -4.85 0.65 -7.48
CA VAL A 289 -4.13 0.30 -8.70
C VAL A 289 -3.80 1.54 -9.53
N LEU A 290 -4.71 2.51 -9.68
CA LEU A 290 -4.45 3.74 -10.44
C LEU A 290 -3.48 4.70 -9.75
N ASN A 291 -3.30 4.57 -8.43
CA ASN A 291 -2.33 5.35 -7.69
C ASN A 291 -0.91 4.78 -7.86
N ALA A 292 -0.79 3.47 -8.01
CA ALA A 292 0.51 2.77 -8.11
C ALA A 292 0.92 2.37 -9.54
N TRP A 293 -0.01 2.35 -10.50
CA TRP A 293 0.25 1.90 -11.87
C TRP A 293 1.12 2.87 -12.65
N ASN A 294 2.13 2.34 -13.33
CA ASN A 294 2.98 3.07 -14.26
C ASN A 294 2.74 2.58 -15.71
N PRO A 295 2.00 3.33 -16.54
CA PRO A 295 1.73 2.99 -17.93
C PRO A 295 2.97 2.89 -18.82
N LEU A 296 4.11 3.45 -18.42
CA LEU A 296 5.37 3.31 -19.16
C LEU A 296 6.05 1.96 -18.90
N ARG A 297 5.70 1.30 -17.80
CA ARG A 297 6.19 -0.04 -17.42
C ARG A 297 5.02 -0.97 -17.03
N PRO A 298 4.07 -1.22 -17.96
CA PRO A 298 2.83 -1.94 -17.65
C PRO A 298 3.06 -3.42 -17.30
N SER A 299 4.20 -4.00 -17.68
CA SER A 299 4.55 -5.40 -17.42
C SER A 299 5.03 -5.70 -16.00
N VAL A 300 5.28 -4.66 -15.19
CA VAL A 300 5.80 -4.86 -13.82
C VAL A 300 4.75 -5.51 -12.89
N LEU A 301 3.47 -5.28 -13.17
CA LEU A 301 2.38 -5.76 -12.32
C LEU A 301 1.72 -7.01 -12.91
N ASP A 302 1.49 -7.99 -12.05
CA ASP A 302 0.48 -9.01 -12.28
C ASP A 302 -0.89 -8.42 -11.94
N TYR A 303 -1.77 -8.35 -12.93
CA TYR A 303 -3.09 -7.75 -12.77
C TYR A 303 -4.03 -8.77 -12.15
N HIS A 304 -4.47 -8.49 -10.93
CA HIS A 304 -5.53 -9.21 -10.23
C HIS A 304 -6.60 -8.18 -9.88
N LEU A 305 -7.55 -7.99 -10.79
CA LEU A 305 -8.51 -6.89 -10.72
C LEU A 305 -9.91 -7.38 -10.36
N HIS A 306 -10.51 -6.81 -9.33
CA HIS A 306 -11.88 -6.99 -8.89
C HIS A 306 -12.79 -5.91 -9.49
N LEU A 307 -13.68 -6.33 -10.39
CA LEU A 307 -14.55 -5.43 -11.13
C LEU A 307 -15.67 -4.80 -10.29
N VAL A 308 -15.71 -5.05 -8.98
CA VAL A 308 -16.57 -4.29 -8.07
C VAL A 308 -16.04 -2.86 -7.87
N HIS A 309 -14.72 -2.67 -7.91
CA HIS A 309 -14.07 -1.38 -7.71
C HIS A 309 -13.89 -0.62 -9.02
N ARG A 310 -14.19 0.68 -9.03
CA ARG A 310 -14.21 1.48 -10.26
C ARG A 310 -12.81 1.74 -10.78
N ASP A 311 -11.86 2.09 -9.91
CA ASP A 311 -10.48 2.34 -10.31
C ASP A 311 -9.84 1.11 -10.96
N GLU A 312 -10.17 -0.08 -10.49
CA GLU A 312 -9.72 -1.34 -11.09
C GLU A 312 -10.34 -1.58 -12.48
N ARG A 313 -11.62 -1.26 -12.67
CA ARG A 313 -12.25 -1.30 -14.01
C ARG A 313 -11.66 -0.26 -14.97
N VAL A 314 -11.35 0.93 -14.47
CA VAL A 314 -10.67 1.97 -15.26
C VAL A 314 -9.26 1.50 -15.62
N CYS A 315 -8.50 0.92 -14.67
CA CYS A 315 -7.19 0.34 -14.95
C CYS A 315 -7.27 -0.72 -16.05
N LEU A 316 -8.20 -1.68 -15.93
CA LEU A 316 -8.45 -2.70 -16.95
C LEU A 316 -8.71 -2.06 -18.32
N ARG A 317 -9.60 -1.07 -18.39
CA ARG A 317 -9.91 -0.35 -19.63
C ARG A 317 -8.65 0.27 -20.24
N ARG A 318 -7.82 0.94 -19.43
CA ARG A 318 -6.59 1.60 -19.90
C ARG A 318 -5.52 0.62 -20.33
N VAL A 319 -5.39 -0.51 -19.66
CA VAL A 319 -4.45 -1.57 -20.07
C VAL A 319 -4.89 -2.18 -21.40
N MET A 320 -6.19 -2.42 -21.60
CA MET A 320 -6.71 -2.90 -22.89
C MET A 320 -6.56 -1.86 -24.01
N ASP A 321 -6.84 -0.58 -23.74
CA ASP A 321 -6.59 0.51 -24.69
C ASP A 321 -5.12 0.56 -25.11
N LEU A 322 -4.22 0.36 -24.16
CA LEU A 322 -2.79 0.33 -24.44
C LEU A 322 -2.45 -0.87 -25.33
N ALA A 323 -2.87 -2.08 -24.96
CA ALA A 323 -2.61 -3.29 -25.74
C ALA A 323 -3.14 -3.20 -27.19
N LEU A 324 -4.27 -2.53 -27.42
CA LEU A 324 -4.83 -2.29 -28.75
C LEU A 324 -4.06 -1.23 -29.55
N ALA A 325 -3.41 -0.28 -28.89
CA ALA A 325 -2.62 0.77 -29.53
C ALA A 325 -1.17 0.35 -29.83
N GLU A 326 -0.72 -0.75 -29.24
CA GLU A 326 0.61 -1.32 -29.42
C GLU A 326 0.59 -2.44 -30.48
N GLU A 327 1.71 -2.63 -31.18
CA GLU A 327 1.82 -3.70 -32.18
C GLU A 327 2.12 -5.03 -31.49
N GLY A 328 1.44 -6.10 -31.89
CA GLY A 328 1.65 -7.45 -31.37
C GLY A 328 0.61 -7.88 -30.33
N ASN A 329 0.93 -8.92 -29.55
CA ASN A 329 0.05 -9.44 -28.50
C ASN A 329 0.69 -9.25 -27.13
N TRP A 330 0.20 -8.25 -26.40
CA TRP A 330 0.78 -7.82 -25.12
C TRP A 330 0.13 -8.42 -23.89
N LEU A 331 -0.99 -9.12 -24.04
CA LEU A 331 -1.76 -9.59 -22.90
C LEU A 331 -1.77 -11.11 -22.86
N ARG A 332 -1.56 -11.65 -21.66
CA ARG A 332 -1.67 -13.09 -21.41
C ARG A 332 -2.61 -13.35 -20.25
N GLU A 333 -3.64 -14.14 -20.52
CA GLU A 333 -4.60 -14.56 -19.50
C GLU A 333 -3.94 -15.49 -18.49
N ASN A 334 -4.30 -15.33 -17.23
CA ASN A 334 -3.88 -16.23 -16.16
C ASN A 334 -5.02 -17.17 -15.77
N PRO A 335 -4.74 -18.42 -15.40
CA PRO A 335 -5.74 -19.34 -14.89
C PRO A 335 -6.50 -18.76 -13.69
N GLY A 336 -7.81 -19.00 -13.65
CA GLY A 336 -8.69 -18.51 -12.57
C GLY A 336 -9.18 -17.08 -12.74
N SER A 337 -9.08 -16.50 -13.94
CA SER A 337 -9.87 -15.32 -14.33
C SER A 337 -11.32 -15.75 -14.56
N ASP A 338 -12.29 -14.97 -14.06
CA ASP A 338 -13.73 -15.21 -14.26
C ASP A 338 -14.18 -14.86 -15.69
N LEU A 339 -13.38 -14.07 -16.42
CA LEU A 339 -13.66 -13.58 -17.78
C LEU A 339 -12.45 -13.78 -18.67
N SER A 340 -12.70 -14.21 -19.91
CA SER A 340 -11.69 -14.26 -20.97
C SER A 340 -11.49 -12.88 -21.60
N PHE A 341 -10.40 -12.67 -22.35
CA PHE A 341 -10.20 -11.45 -23.12
C PHE A 341 -11.27 -11.27 -24.20
N VAL A 342 -11.82 -12.34 -24.77
CA VAL A 342 -12.94 -12.25 -25.71
C VAL A 342 -14.15 -11.59 -25.04
N ASP A 343 -14.48 -12.03 -23.82
CA ASP A 343 -15.56 -11.43 -23.02
C ASP A 343 -15.26 -9.96 -22.70
N LEU A 344 -14.01 -9.67 -22.33
CA LEU A 344 -13.57 -8.33 -21.98
C LEU A 344 -13.63 -7.36 -23.16
N TYR A 345 -13.19 -7.78 -24.35
CA TYR A 345 -13.30 -6.99 -25.58
C TYR A 345 -14.77 -6.74 -25.94
N ALA A 346 -15.66 -7.73 -25.74
CA ALA A 346 -17.09 -7.57 -25.99
C ALA A 346 -17.75 -6.55 -25.04
N ILE A 347 -17.24 -6.37 -23.83
CA ILE A 347 -17.77 -5.39 -22.86
C ILE A 347 -16.93 -4.12 -22.74
N MET A 348 -15.90 -3.96 -23.57
CA MET A 348 -14.87 -2.93 -23.42
C MET A 348 -15.45 -1.51 -23.34
N ALA A 349 -16.48 -1.20 -24.12
CA ALA A 349 -17.13 0.11 -24.14
C ALA A 349 -17.90 0.45 -22.85
N ARG A 350 -18.29 -0.55 -22.07
CA ARG A 350 -19.11 -0.38 -20.85
C ARG A 350 -18.40 -0.81 -19.58
N VAL A 351 -17.17 -1.33 -19.67
CA VAL A 351 -16.46 -1.95 -18.54
C VAL A 351 -16.31 -1.01 -17.36
N GLU A 352 -16.06 0.29 -17.57
CA GLU A 352 -15.90 1.24 -16.46
C GLU A 352 -17.17 1.39 -15.60
N ASN A 353 -18.35 1.22 -16.21
CA ASN A 353 -19.66 1.31 -15.54
C ASN A 353 -20.20 -0.06 -15.13
N TRP A 354 -19.48 -1.14 -15.40
CA TRP A 354 -19.93 -2.50 -15.18
C TRP A 354 -19.47 -3.05 -13.83
N ALA A 355 -20.11 -2.60 -12.75
CA ALA A 355 -19.81 -3.08 -11.40
C ALA A 355 -20.35 -4.50 -11.19
N ARG A 356 -19.47 -5.50 -11.17
CA ARG A 356 -19.80 -6.90 -10.88
C ARG A 356 -18.77 -7.56 -9.96
N PRO A 357 -19.18 -8.53 -9.12
CA PRO A 357 -18.27 -9.34 -8.34
C PRO A 357 -17.58 -10.38 -9.24
N ALA A 358 -16.75 -9.91 -10.15
CA ALA A 358 -15.94 -10.72 -11.05
C ALA A 358 -14.48 -10.32 -10.89
N THR A 359 -13.59 -11.30 -11.01
CA THR A 359 -12.16 -11.16 -10.86
C THR A 359 -11.48 -11.46 -12.20
N VAL A 360 -10.63 -10.54 -12.65
CA VAL A 360 -9.92 -10.65 -13.91
C VAL A 360 -8.42 -10.78 -13.60
N ARG A 361 -7.79 -11.82 -14.17
CA ARG A 361 -6.39 -12.12 -13.92
C ARG A 361 -5.60 -12.24 -15.22
N PHE A 362 -4.56 -11.43 -15.34
CA PHE A 362 -3.71 -11.43 -16.51
C PHE A 362 -2.38 -10.74 -16.24
N ARG A 363 -1.45 -10.85 -17.19
CA ARG A 363 -0.21 -10.10 -17.19
C ARG A 363 -0.05 -9.32 -18.49
N TYR A 364 0.64 -8.19 -18.38
CA TYR A 364 1.17 -7.47 -19.53
C TYR A 364 2.57 -7.99 -19.81
N LEU A 365 2.84 -8.41 -21.04
CA LEU A 365 4.11 -9.06 -21.38
C LEU A 365 5.29 -8.07 -21.32
N GLU A 366 6.46 -8.58 -20.96
CA GLU A 366 7.68 -7.77 -20.97
C GLU A 366 8.14 -7.45 -22.39
N LEU A 367 8.91 -6.36 -22.54
CA LEU A 367 9.54 -6.04 -23.82
C LEU A 367 10.44 -7.20 -24.25
N GLY A 368 10.33 -7.61 -25.53
CA GLY A 368 11.11 -8.70 -26.10
C GLY A 368 10.67 -10.12 -25.73
N GLU A 369 9.68 -10.28 -24.84
CA GLU A 369 9.16 -11.62 -24.50
C GLU A 369 8.53 -12.32 -25.72
N VAL A 370 7.81 -11.56 -26.56
CA VAL A 370 7.23 -12.04 -27.82
C VAL A 370 7.86 -11.27 -28.97
N LEU A 371 8.44 -12.02 -29.92
CA LEU A 371 9.04 -11.44 -31.11
C LEU A 371 7.97 -10.69 -31.91
N GLY A 372 8.23 -9.41 -32.23
CA GLY A 372 7.33 -8.56 -33.00
C GLY A 372 6.46 -7.62 -32.16
N ASN A 373 6.39 -7.81 -30.84
CA ASN A 373 5.75 -6.85 -29.95
C ASN A 373 6.53 -5.51 -29.96
N ARG A 374 5.86 -4.40 -30.33
CA ARG A 374 6.47 -3.05 -30.30
C ARG A 374 5.67 -2.06 -29.45
N PRO A 375 6.31 -1.44 -28.45
CA PRO A 375 5.63 -0.52 -27.55
C PRO A 375 5.25 0.77 -28.28
N ASN A 376 4.10 1.34 -27.91
CA ASN A 376 3.68 2.65 -28.40
C ASN A 376 3.91 3.69 -27.30
N TRP A 377 5.10 4.27 -27.27
CA TRP A 377 5.49 5.23 -26.23
C TRP A 377 4.56 6.43 -26.12
N ALA A 378 4.02 6.91 -27.25
CA ALA A 378 3.05 8.00 -27.25
C ALA A 378 1.71 7.57 -26.61
N ALA A 379 1.26 6.33 -26.82
CA ALA A 379 0.08 5.80 -26.13
C ALA A 379 0.32 5.62 -24.63
N ARG A 380 1.49 5.11 -24.23
CA ARG A 380 1.89 5.00 -22.80
C ARG A 380 1.93 6.35 -22.12
N GLU A 381 2.53 7.36 -22.75
CA GLU A 381 2.57 8.73 -22.22
C GLU A 381 1.17 9.33 -22.11
N ARG A 382 0.29 9.14 -23.11
CA ARG A 382 -1.11 9.58 -23.02
C ARG A 382 -1.85 8.89 -21.88
N ALA A 383 -1.54 7.64 -21.57
CA ALA A 383 -2.16 6.91 -20.47
C ALA A 383 -1.77 7.46 -19.08
N LEU A 384 -0.65 8.18 -18.96
CA LEU A 384 -0.25 8.82 -17.70
C LEU A 384 -1.33 9.75 -17.14
N ARG A 385 -2.09 10.44 -17.99
CA ARG A 385 -3.17 11.33 -17.55
C ARG A 385 -4.26 10.64 -16.72
N HIS A 386 -4.30 9.31 -16.68
CA HIS A 386 -5.30 8.52 -15.96
C HIS A 386 -4.78 7.95 -14.63
N VAL A 387 -3.52 8.19 -14.28
CA VAL A 387 -2.88 7.68 -13.07
C VAL A 387 -2.28 8.81 -12.24
N LEU A 388 -2.01 8.52 -10.98
CA LEU A 388 -1.45 9.51 -10.05
C LEU A 388 -0.04 9.97 -10.47
N LEU A 389 0.78 9.08 -11.05
CA LEU A 389 2.10 9.41 -11.57
C LEU A 389 2.07 10.48 -12.68
N GLY A 390 0.97 10.56 -13.43
CA GLY A 390 0.80 11.55 -14.50
C GLY A 390 0.22 12.88 -14.06
N THR A 391 0.25 13.18 -12.77
CA THR A 391 -0.09 14.52 -12.27
C THR A 391 0.88 15.54 -12.87
N PRO A 392 0.40 16.55 -13.62
CA PRO A 392 1.24 17.61 -14.15
C PRO A 392 1.87 18.48 -13.05
N PRO A 393 3.13 18.92 -13.22
CA PRO A 393 4.06 18.45 -14.25
C PRO A 393 4.49 17.01 -13.97
N VAL A 394 4.46 16.17 -15.01
CA VAL A 394 4.87 14.76 -14.89
C VAL A 394 6.36 14.71 -14.53
N PRO A 395 6.78 13.91 -13.52
CA PRO A 395 8.19 13.80 -13.15
C PRO A 395 9.06 13.35 -14.34
N ALA A 396 10.21 14.00 -14.53
CA ALA A 396 11.14 13.66 -15.61
C ALA A 396 11.64 12.20 -15.52
N GLY A 397 11.76 11.66 -14.30
CA GLY A 397 12.08 10.25 -14.07
C GLY A 397 11.06 9.31 -14.69
N ALA A 398 9.77 9.62 -14.58
CA ALA A 398 8.70 8.83 -15.17
C ALA A 398 8.83 8.74 -16.69
N LEU A 399 9.13 9.86 -17.38
CA LEU A 399 9.23 9.92 -18.84
C LEU A 399 10.55 9.34 -19.39
N ARG A 400 11.53 9.05 -18.53
CA ARG A 400 12.87 8.61 -18.92
C ARG A 400 12.87 7.38 -19.84
N PRO A 401 12.10 6.30 -19.59
CA PRO A 401 12.11 5.14 -20.47
C PRO A 401 11.70 5.48 -21.92
N ALA A 402 10.67 6.32 -22.10
CA ALA A 402 10.26 6.73 -23.43
C ALA A 402 11.31 7.59 -24.14
N ALA A 403 11.95 8.51 -23.41
CA ALA A 403 13.01 9.35 -23.94
C ALA A 403 14.24 8.52 -24.38
N GLN A 404 14.66 7.58 -23.54
CA GLN A 404 15.77 6.67 -23.82
C GLN A 404 15.49 5.77 -25.04
N ALA A 405 14.28 5.20 -25.12
CA ALA A 405 13.88 4.39 -26.26
C ALA A 405 13.92 5.17 -27.58
N ARG A 406 13.39 6.39 -27.60
CA ARG A 406 13.43 7.27 -28.78
C ARG A 406 14.86 7.63 -29.20
N GLU A 407 15.74 7.89 -28.23
CA GLU A 407 17.14 8.18 -28.52
C GLU A 407 17.87 6.99 -29.15
N MET A 408 17.67 5.78 -28.60
CA MET A 408 18.22 4.55 -29.17
C MET A 408 17.74 4.32 -30.60
N GLU A 409 16.43 4.48 -30.84
CA GLU A 409 15.84 4.33 -32.17
C GLU A 409 16.38 5.37 -33.17
N ALA A 410 16.46 6.65 -32.77
CA ALA A 410 16.99 7.72 -33.60
C ALA A 410 18.47 7.51 -33.96
N ALA A 411 19.24 6.86 -33.09
CA ALA A 411 20.63 6.50 -33.32
C ALA A 411 20.80 5.21 -34.15
N GLY A 412 19.72 4.58 -34.62
CA GLY A 412 19.77 3.33 -35.38
C GLY A 412 20.07 2.09 -34.52
N TRP A 413 20.06 2.20 -33.19
CA TRP A 413 20.19 1.05 -32.29
C TRP A 413 18.97 0.12 -32.40
N GLY A 414 17.83 0.63 -32.85
CA GLY A 414 16.57 -0.11 -32.95
C GLY A 414 15.81 -0.13 -31.61
N PRO A 415 14.59 -0.71 -31.60
CA PRO A 415 13.72 -0.66 -30.43
C PRO A 415 14.28 -1.50 -29.28
N PRO A 416 14.05 -1.10 -28.02
CA PRO A 416 14.43 -1.89 -26.85
C PRO A 416 13.70 -3.25 -26.85
N ARG A 417 14.39 -4.28 -26.39
CA ARG A 417 13.94 -5.69 -26.34
C ARG A 417 13.89 -6.24 -24.91
N GLY A 418 13.93 -5.40 -23.90
CA GLY A 418 13.97 -5.77 -22.49
C GLY A 418 13.85 -4.53 -21.61
N ASP A 419 14.61 -4.47 -20.51
CA ASP A 419 14.63 -3.28 -19.67
C ASP A 419 15.30 -2.11 -20.40
N VAL A 420 14.49 -1.10 -20.73
CA VAL A 420 14.93 0.08 -21.48
C VAL A 420 16.06 0.82 -20.78
N GLU A 421 16.04 0.94 -19.45
CA GLU A 421 17.08 1.68 -18.74
C GLU A 421 18.41 0.92 -18.80
N ALA A 422 18.39 -0.41 -18.67
CA ALA A 422 19.58 -1.25 -18.76
C ALA A 422 20.15 -1.28 -20.18
N GLU A 423 19.31 -1.46 -21.20
CA GLU A 423 19.75 -1.41 -22.60
C GLU A 423 20.34 -0.04 -22.98
N TYR A 424 19.77 1.04 -22.43
CA TYR A 424 20.25 2.39 -22.68
C TYR A 424 21.65 2.63 -22.10
N LEU A 425 22.01 2.01 -20.96
CA LEU A 425 23.37 2.06 -20.43
C LEU A 425 24.36 1.41 -21.40
N VAL A 426 24.02 0.23 -21.93
CA VAL A 426 24.84 -0.47 -22.94
C VAL A 426 24.97 0.37 -24.22
N PHE A 427 23.89 1.01 -24.66
CA PHE A 427 23.90 1.93 -25.80
C PHE A 427 24.85 3.12 -25.57
N ARG A 428 24.83 3.72 -24.38
CA ARG A 428 25.74 4.84 -24.04
C ARG A 428 27.21 4.41 -24.02
N GLU A 429 27.51 3.25 -23.45
CA GLU A 429 28.86 2.68 -23.46
C GLU A 429 29.32 2.37 -24.88
N ALA A 430 28.47 1.76 -25.70
CA ALA A 430 28.75 1.48 -27.11
C ALA A 430 29.03 2.74 -27.94
N ARG A 431 28.33 3.84 -27.64
CA ARG A 431 28.56 5.14 -28.28
C ARG A 431 29.88 5.78 -27.84
N ALA A 432 30.37 5.46 -26.64
CA ALA A 432 31.66 5.91 -26.14
C ALA A 432 32.83 5.03 -26.64
N ASP A 433 32.60 3.73 -26.89
CA ASP A 433 33.59 2.76 -27.39
C ASP A 433 32.99 1.84 -28.49
N PRO A 434 33.11 2.25 -29.78
CA PRO A 434 32.50 1.52 -30.90
C PRO A 434 33.04 0.10 -31.13
N GLY A 435 34.25 -0.21 -30.63
CA GLY A 435 34.98 -1.43 -30.99
C GLY A 435 34.44 -2.73 -30.38
N GLY A 436 33.69 -2.66 -29.28
CA GLY A 436 33.16 -3.84 -28.56
C GLY A 436 31.64 -3.89 -28.39
N ALA A 437 30.90 -3.00 -29.06
CA ALA A 437 29.48 -2.76 -28.82
C ALA A 437 28.54 -3.90 -29.28
N ALA A 438 28.80 -4.48 -30.45
CA ALA A 438 27.89 -5.46 -31.06
C ALA A 438 27.86 -6.79 -30.29
N ALA A 439 29.02 -7.27 -29.80
CA ALA A 439 29.10 -8.48 -29.00
C ALA A 439 28.41 -8.32 -27.63
N ARG A 440 28.58 -7.16 -26.98
CA ARG A 440 28.01 -6.87 -25.65
C ARG A 440 26.49 -6.74 -25.67
N ARG A 441 25.91 -6.17 -26.74
CA ARG A 441 24.45 -6.10 -26.90
C ARG A 441 23.81 -7.49 -26.96
N THR A 442 24.38 -8.40 -27.75
CA THR A 442 23.86 -9.77 -27.89
C THR A 442 23.85 -10.47 -26.53
N THR A 443 24.94 -10.38 -25.77
CA THR A 443 25.04 -11.02 -24.45
C THR A 443 24.04 -10.48 -23.43
N VAL A 444 23.85 -9.17 -23.34
CA VAL A 444 22.90 -8.56 -22.37
C VAL A 444 21.45 -8.89 -22.75
N VAL A 445 21.11 -8.74 -24.04
CA VAL A 445 19.74 -9.02 -24.53
C VAL A 445 19.42 -10.52 -24.38
N GLU A 446 20.36 -11.42 -24.70
CA GLU A 446 20.16 -12.87 -24.54
C GLU A 446 19.98 -13.26 -23.06
N HIS A 447 20.78 -12.71 -22.15
CA HIS A 447 20.63 -12.96 -20.72
C HIS A 447 19.30 -12.44 -20.18
N MET A 448 18.86 -11.26 -20.61
CA MET A 448 17.58 -10.68 -20.16
C MET A 448 16.37 -11.44 -20.71
N ILE A 449 16.41 -11.84 -21.99
CA ILE A 449 15.36 -12.67 -22.60
C ILE A 449 15.31 -14.04 -21.91
N ALA A 450 16.47 -14.67 -21.63
CA ALA A 450 16.53 -15.94 -20.92
C ALA A 450 15.94 -15.84 -19.51
N ASP A 451 16.22 -14.76 -18.79
CA ASP A 451 15.65 -14.48 -17.47
C ASP A 451 14.13 -14.27 -17.52
N ALA A 452 13.62 -13.50 -18.49
CA ALA A 452 12.18 -13.27 -18.68
C ALA A 452 11.44 -14.58 -19.05
N ALA A 453 12.05 -15.40 -19.90
CA ALA A 453 11.53 -16.71 -20.29
C ALA A 453 11.53 -17.72 -19.14
N ALA A 454 12.63 -17.81 -18.37
CA ALA A 454 12.75 -18.70 -17.22
C ALA A 454 11.72 -18.39 -16.11
N ARG A 455 11.45 -17.10 -15.88
CA ARG A 455 10.42 -16.66 -14.92
C ARG A 455 9.01 -16.98 -15.39
N THR A 456 8.75 -16.85 -16.69
CA THR A 456 7.49 -17.28 -17.31
C THR A 456 7.27 -18.79 -17.14
N ALA A 457 8.33 -19.59 -17.18
CA ALA A 457 8.26 -21.03 -16.94
C ALA A 457 8.01 -21.37 -15.45
N GLN A 458 8.62 -20.64 -14.50
CA GLN A 458 8.40 -20.86 -13.06
C GLN A 458 6.97 -20.57 -12.60
N LEU A 459 6.30 -19.58 -13.19
CA LEU A 459 4.91 -19.24 -12.88
C LEU A 459 3.88 -20.12 -13.62
N ALA A 460 4.28 -20.78 -14.71
CA ALA A 460 3.46 -21.74 -15.43
C ALA A 460 3.52 -23.16 -14.85
N ALA A 461 4.40 -23.42 -13.87
CA ALA A 461 4.44 -24.69 -13.17
C ALA A 461 3.17 -24.85 -12.32
N PRO A 462 2.36 -25.91 -12.53
CA PRO A 462 1.22 -26.17 -11.65
C PRO A 462 1.74 -26.43 -10.24
N ALA A 463 1.04 -25.86 -9.24
CA ALA A 463 1.20 -26.18 -7.82
C ALA A 463 0.80 -27.65 -7.59
N ALA A 464 1.64 -28.58 -8.00
CA ALA A 464 1.45 -30.02 -7.89
C ALA A 464 2.56 -30.59 -7.00
N GLU A 465 2.63 -30.13 -5.74
CA GLU A 465 3.39 -30.81 -4.68
C GLU A 465 2.98 -30.26 -3.30
N ALA A 466 1.69 -30.42 -2.97
CA ALA A 466 1.20 -30.28 -1.59
C ALA A 466 0.06 -31.28 -1.37
N GLY A 467 0.34 -32.56 -1.60
CA GLY A 467 -0.59 -33.66 -1.35
C GLY A 467 0.17 -34.85 -0.81
N GLY A 468 0.25 -34.98 0.51
CA GLY A 468 0.81 -36.17 1.14
C GLY A 468 1.31 -35.96 2.56
N LYS A 469 0.38 -35.92 3.52
CA LYS A 469 0.47 -36.66 4.79
C LYS A 469 -0.80 -36.43 5.61
N ASP A 470 -1.55 -37.52 5.80
CA ASP A 470 -2.64 -37.66 6.75
C ASP A 470 -2.30 -37.10 8.14
N PRO A 471 -3.22 -36.40 8.81
CA PRO A 471 -3.27 -36.37 10.25
C PRO A 471 -4.23 -37.45 10.76
N SER A 472 -3.67 -38.42 11.48
CA SER A 472 -4.38 -39.36 12.35
C SER A 472 -5.40 -38.65 13.26
N PRO A 473 -6.52 -39.30 13.62
CA PRO A 473 -7.59 -38.65 14.36
C PRO A 473 -7.24 -38.50 15.85
N ILE A 474 -7.44 -37.29 16.35
CA ILE A 474 -7.43 -36.95 17.77
C ILE A 474 -8.60 -37.67 18.45
N LYS A 475 -8.27 -38.47 19.47
CA LYS A 475 -9.23 -39.09 20.38
C LYS A 475 -9.76 -38.03 21.34
N ASP A 476 -11.00 -37.61 21.16
CA ASP A 476 -11.75 -36.92 22.20
C ASP A 476 -12.43 -37.93 23.13
N GLY A 477 -11.96 -37.94 24.38
CA GLY A 477 -12.64 -38.56 25.50
C GLY A 477 -13.56 -37.55 26.19
N ARG A 478 -14.84 -37.93 26.31
CA ARG A 478 -15.91 -37.52 27.26
C ARG A 478 -17.22 -37.83 26.53
N GLY A 479 -18.17 -38.60 27.02
CA GLY A 479 -18.51 -39.03 28.37
C GLY A 479 -20.03 -39.08 28.41
N GLY A 480 -20.57 -40.30 28.52
CA GLY A 480 -21.91 -40.74 28.93
C GLY A 480 -23.14 -39.81 28.83
N GLY A 481 -24.17 -40.30 28.14
CA GLY A 481 -25.56 -39.83 28.30
C GLY A 481 -26.53 -40.66 27.44
N ALA A 482 -27.13 -41.69 28.03
CA ALA A 482 -27.95 -42.69 27.37
C ALA A 482 -29.45 -42.33 27.22
N ALA A 483 -30.09 -43.03 26.27
CA ALA A 483 -31.54 -43.28 26.08
C ALA A 483 -32.36 -42.11 25.46
N LYS A 484 -33.20 -42.32 24.43
CA LYS A 484 -34.23 -43.36 24.27
C LYS A 484 -34.66 -43.54 22.79
N LYS A 485 -34.95 -44.80 22.41
CA LYS A 485 -35.61 -45.26 21.18
C LYS A 485 -37.03 -44.67 20.98
N LYS A 486 -37.38 -44.39 19.72
CA LYS A 486 -38.66 -44.67 18.99
C LYS A 486 -38.43 -44.15 17.55
N GLY A 487 -38.44 -44.94 16.48
CA GLY A 487 -39.44 -45.92 16.06
C GLY A 487 -40.41 -45.23 15.10
N GLY A 488 -40.19 -45.34 13.78
CA GLY A 488 -41.09 -44.73 12.77
C GLY A 488 -40.70 -45.07 11.33
N LYS A 489 -41.50 -45.92 10.71
CA LYS A 489 -41.32 -46.60 9.42
C LYS A 489 -41.88 -45.78 8.24
N LYS A 490 -41.25 -46.00 7.08
CA LYS A 490 -41.84 -46.22 5.72
C LYS A 490 -42.45 -45.05 4.91
N ARG A 491 -41.83 -44.92 3.71
CA ARG A 491 -42.38 -45.01 2.34
C ARG A 491 -43.37 -43.95 1.83
N GLY A 492 -43.08 -43.46 0.63
CA GLY A 492 -44.10 -43.02 -0.33
C GLY A 492 -43.53 -42.15 -1.44
N ALA A 493 -43.33 -42.75 -2.61
CA ALA A 493 -42.97 -42.08 -3.86
C ALA A 493 -44.20 -41.48 -4.57
N THR A 494 -43.97 -40.98 -5.80
CA THR A 494 -44.90 -40.51 -6.85
C THR A 494 -45.50 -39.10 -6.67
N ALA A 495 -45.38 -38.12 -7.56
CA ALA A 495 -45.30 -37.98 -9.03
C ALA A 495 -46.53 -37.19 -9.54
N THR A 496 -46.25 -36.09 -10.27
CA THR A 496 -46.98 -35.51 -11.41
C THR A 496 -48.52 -35.36 -11.40
N LYS A 497 -49.00 -34.11 -11.53
CA LYS A 497 -49.77 -33.55 -12.69
C LYS A 497 -50.66 -32.36 -12.29
N LYS A 498 -50.57 -31.26 -13.05
CA LYS A 498 -51.61 -30.67 -13.92
C LYS A 498 -51.18 -29.24 -14.32
N LYS A 499 -50.90 -29.01 -15.60
CA LYS A 499 -51.83 -28.53 -16.67
C LYS A 499 -52.30 -27.09 -16.45
N LYS A 500 -51.83 -26.18 -17.31
CA LYS A 500 -52.58 -25.78 -18.50
C LYS A 500 -51.60 -25.46 -19.62
#